data_AF-A0A4S4K5X7-F1
#
_entry.id   AF-A0A4S4K5X7-F1
#
_cell.length_a   1.000
_cell.length_b   1.000
_cell.length_c   1.000
_cell.angle_alpha   90.00
_cell.angle_beta   90.00
_cell.angle_gamma   90.00
#
_symmetry.space_group_name_H-M   'P 1'
#
loop_
_entity.id
_entity.type
_entity.pdbx_description
1 polymer ?
#
loop_
_entity_poly.entity_id
_entity_poly.type
_entity_poly.pdbx_seq_one_letter_code
_entity_poly.pdbx_strand_id
1 'polypeptide(L)'
;MDARSILRRAHFPPSAAVSQDINIKTAKQLLLDGLTVGIHMGTSHQPSRPYDANKVHNNIKYSAEDDKVVDDWVADHVEATRHSVAKLDDATLINALQKYHRQKLTDNKRIAQLLHTEHGLQMSDTTVKRRRRELGLVGSKVNAREIPLQQAEQLVLQQLDQDPAKHHGVCTIQAKVAFNSGVHIARQTVSDIMHIHAPGGFDKREPTSDFRSIH
;
A
#
# COMPACT_ATOMS: atom_id res chain seq x y z
N MET A 1 -1.15 -28.66 -2.62
CA MET A 1 -1.40 -28.32 -4.02
C MET A 1 -1.27 -29.60 -4.81
N ASP A 2 -2.39 -30.14 -5.28
CA ASP A 2 -2.42 -31.38 -6.06
C ASP A 2 -1.91 -31.07 -7.48
N ALA A 3 -0.92 -31.81 -7.96
CA ALA A 3 -0.29 -31.58 -9.28
C ALA A 3 -1.26 -31.80 -10.46
N ARG A 4 -2.51 -32.18 -10.18
CA ARG A 4 -3.59 -32.41 -11.16
C ARG A 4 -4.38 -31.16 -11.55
N SER A 5 -4.26 -30.02 -10.84
CA SER A 5 -5.06 -28.82 -11.16
C SER A 5 -4.49 -27.93 -12.26
N ILE A 6 -3.20 -28.04 -12.59
CA ILE A 6 -2.51 -27.03 -13.43
C ILE A 6 -2.77 -27.23 -14.94
N LEU A 7 -3.38 -28.34 -15.36
CA LEU A 7 -3.46 -28.73 -16.78
C LEU A 7 -4.89 -29.02 -17.30
N ARG A 8 -5.96 -28.64 -16.59
CA ARG A 8 -7.33 -28.83 -17.10
C ARG A 8 -7.75 -27.67 -18.00
N ARG A 9 -7.83 -27.96 -19.30
CA ARG A 9 -8.47 -27.09 -20.30
C ARG A 9 -9.98 -27.03 -20.03
N ALA A 10 -10.58 -25.85 -20.20
CA ALA A 10 -12.03 -25.69 -20.25
C ALA A 10 -12.63 -26.64 -21.30
N HIS A 11 -13.55 -27.52 -20.87
CA HIS A 11 -14.10 -28.58 -21.71
C HIS A 11 -15.37 -28.11 -22.41
N PHE A 12 -15.20 -27.38 -23.51
CA PHE A 12 -16.31 -26.88 -24.31
C PHE A 12 -17.03 -28.02 -25.05
N PRO A 13 -18.38 -27.99 -25.15
CA PRO A 13 -19.13 -28.83 -26.07
C PRO A 13 -18.73 -28.50 -27.53
N PRO A 14 -19.15 -29.27 -28.56
CA PRO A 14 -18.85 -28.96 -29.95
C PRO A 14 -19.52 -27.63 -30.39
N SER A 15 -18.87 -26.52 -30.06
CA SER A 15 -19.29 -25.14 -30.28
C SER A 15 -18.21 -24.35 -31.02
N ALA A 16 -18.54 -23.12 -31.43
CA ALA A 16 -17.56 -22.22 -32.04
C ALA A 16 -16.47 -21.76 -31.05
N ALA A 17 -16.70 -21.94 -29.74
CA ALA A 17 -15.78 -21.57 -28.67
C ALA A 17 -14.73 -22.64 -28.35
N VAL A 18 -14.84 -23.83 -28.94
CA VAL A 18 -13.84 -24.89 -28.79
C VAL A 18 -12.47 -24.36 -29.20
N SER A 19 -11.53 -24.42 -28.26
CA SER A 19 -10.20 -23.89 -28.48
C SER A 19 -9.51 -24.64 -29.63
N GLN A 20 -8.83 -23.91 -30.51
CA GLN A 20 -7.99 -24.49 -31.57
C GLN A 20 -6.54 -24.48 -31.10
N ASP A 21 -5.90 -25.65 -31.16
CA ASP A 21 -4.55 -25.91 -30.66
C ASP A 21 -3.48 -25.57 -31.69
N ILE A 22 -2.22 -25.90 -31.39
CA ILE A 22 -1.07 -25.69 -32.27
C ILE A 22 -1.31 -26.23 -33.69
N ASN A 23 -0.94 -25.43 -34.70
CA ASN A 23 -1.02 -25.87 -36.09
C ASN A 23 0.15 -26.81 -36.44
N ILE A 24 -0.04 -27.64 -37.45
CA ILE A 24 0.95 -28.66 -37.83
C ILE A 24 2.29 -28.08 -38.29
N LYS A 25 2.32 -26.89 -38.90
CA LYS A 25 3.58 -26.27 -39.35
C LYS A 25 4.43 -25.87 -38.14
N THR A 26 3.82 -25.23 -37.15
CA THR A 26 4.48 -24.85 -35.91
C THR A 26 4.87 -26.09 -35.09
N ALA A 27 4.01 -27.12 -35.04
CA ALA A 27 4.34 -28.37 -34.34
C ALA A 27 5.59 -29.07 -34.92
N LYS A 28 5.74 -29.08 -36.26
CA LYS A 28 6.93 -29.62 -36.94
C LYS A 28 8.19 -28.81 -36.66
N GLN A 29 8.07 -27.51 -36.38
CA GLN A 29 9.22 -26.69 -36.02
C GLN A 29 9.68 -26.94 -34.58
N LEU A 30 8.77 -27.33 -33.68
CA LEU A 30 9.11 -27.67 -32.29
C LEU A 30 9.85 -29.01 -32.20
N LEU A 31 9.47 -30.00 -33.00
CA LEU A 31 10.04 -31.35 -32.99
C LEU A 31 10.32 -31.80 -34.43
N LEU A 32 11.44 -31.32 -34.98
CA LEU A 32 11.82 -31.56 -36.39
C LEU A 32 11.89 -33.06 -36.74
N ASP A 33 12.46 -33.87 -35.85
CA ASP A 33 12.61 -35.32 -36.02
C ASP A 33 11.59 -36.13 -35.19
N GLY A 34 10.55 -35.46 -34.69
CA GLY A 34 9.53 -36.09 -33.84
C GLY A 34 8.64 -37.04 -34.63
N LEU A 35 8.72 -38.35 -34.32
CA LEU A 35 7.92 -39.38 -34.98
C LEU A 35 6.41 -39.29 -34.70
N THR A 36 6.01 -38.49 -33.70
CA THR A 36 4.61 -38.38 -33.25
C THR A 36 3.90 -37.12 -33.75
N VAL A 37 4.60 -36.20 -34.41
CA VAL A 37 4.02 -34.93 -34.88
C VAL A 37 3.01 -35.18 -36.00
N GLY A 38 1.74 -34.86 -35.75
CA GLY A 38 0.67 -35.01 -36.73
C GLY A 38 -0.07 -36.34 -36.68
N ILE A 39 0.21 -37.20 -35.69
CA ILE A 39 -0.61 -38.38 -35.43
C ILE A 39 -1.98 -37.93 -34.90
N HIS A 40 -3.05 -38.29 -35.62
CA HIS A 40 -4.42 -37.93 -35.26
C HIS A 40 -5.08 -38.92 -34.28
N MET A 41 -4.39 -40.02 -33.93
CA MET A 41 -4.93 -41.07 -33.08
C MET A 41 -5.28 -40.51 -31.69
N GLY A 42 -6.53 -40.72 -31.26
CA GLY A 42 -7.03 -40.27 -29.96
C GLY A 42 -7.66 -38.87 -29.93
N THR A 43 -7.69 -38.15 -31.07
CA THR A 43 -8.37 -36.84 -31.26
C THR A 43 -8.25 -35.89 -30.06
N SER A 44 -7.04 -35.81 -29.48
CA SER A 44 -6.84 -35.12 -28.20
C SER A 44 -6.85 -33.59 -28.31
N HIS A 45 -6.76 -33.06 -29.54
CA HIS A 45 -6.79 -31.64 -29.83
C HIS A 45 -7.35 -31.38 -31.22
N GLN A 46 -7.82 -30.15 -31.45
CA GLN A 46 -8.23 -29.66 -32.77
C GLN A 46 -7.17 -28.69 -33.29
N PRO A 47 -6.37 -29.04 -34.33
CA PRO A 47 -5.30 -28.17 -34.79
C PRO A 47 -5.84 -26.90 -35.46
N SER A 48 -5.19 -25.76 -35.17
CA SER A 48 -5.50 -24.49 -35.84
C SER A 48 -5.02 -24.46 -37.29
N ARG A 49 -5.58 -23.54 -38.06
CA ARG A 49 -5.06 -23.20 -39.39
C ARG A 49 -3.69 -22.51 -39.23
N PRO A 50 -2.75 -22.70 -40.19
CA PRO A 50 -1.50 -21.96 -40.21
C PRO A 50 -1.74 -20.45 -40.12
N TYR A 51 -0.78 -19.74 -39.51
CA TYR A 51 -0.81 -18.29 -39.42
C TYR A 51 -0.91 -17.64 -40.81
N ASP A 52 -1.80 -16.67 -40.93
CA ASP A 52 -2.01 -15.85 -42.12
C ASP A 52 -2.23 -14.40 -41.65
N ALA A 53 -1.34 -13.50 -42.07
CA ALA A 53 -1.36 -12.09 -41.69
C ALA A 53 -2.58 -11.35 -42.24
N ASN A 54 -3.17 -11.83 -43.34
CA ASN A 54 -4.32 -11.20 -44.00
C ASN A 54 -5.66 -11.72 -43.46
N LYS A 55 -5.65 -12.65 -42.51
CA LYS A 55 -6.85 -13.27 -41.97
C LYS A 55 -7.68 -12.26 -41.17
N VAL A 56 -8.93 -12.06 -41.58
CA VAL A 56 -9.92 -11.29 -40.81
C VAL A 56 -10.36 -12.10 -39.58
N HIS A 57 -10.22 -11.52 -38.40
CA HIS A 57 -10.61 -12.14 -37.13
C HIS A 57 -12.01 -11.66 -36.74
N ASN A 58 -12.94 -12.59 -36.54
CA ASN A 58 -14.29 -12.32 -36.05
C ASN A 58 -14.40 -12.73 -34.58
N ASN A 59 -15.28 -12.07 -33.82
CA ASN A 59 -15.58 -12.44 -32.45
C ASN A 59 -16.10 -13.89 -32.37
N ILE A 60 -15.60 -14.65 -31.40
CA ILE A 60 -16.08 -15.99 -31.09
C ILE A 60 -17.48 -15.87 -30.48
N LYS A 61 -18.43 -16.66 -30.97
CA LYS A 61 -19.79 -16.73 -30.43
C LYS A 61 -19.82 -17.76 -29.31
N TYR A 62 -20.34 -17.35 -28.15
CA TYR A 62 -20.55 -18.21 -26.98
C TYR A 62 -22.04 -18.53 -26.85
N SER A 63 -22.36 -19.78 -26.50
CA SER A 63 -23.69 -20.18 -26.05
C SER A 63 -23.78 -20.13 -24.51
N ALA A 64 -25.00 -20.29 -23.97
CA ALA A 64 -25.20 -20.36 -22.52
C ALA A 64 -24.48 -21.56 -21.89
N GLU A 65 -24.31 -22.65 -22.64
CA GLU A 65 -23.52 -23.81 -22.20
C GLU A 65 -22.03 -23.51 -22.17
N ASP A 66 -21.52 -22.72 -23.12
CA ASP A 66 -20.12 -22.30 -23.13
C ASP A 66 -19.81 -21.38 -21.94
N ASP A 67 -20.74 -20.47 -21.58
CA ASP A 67 -20.60 -19.59 -20.41
C ASP A 67 -20.49 -20.39 -19.11
N LYS A 68 -21.30 -21.44 -18.95
CA LYS A 68 -21.22 -22.34 -17.79
C LYS A 68 -19.85 -23.03 -17.70
N VAL A 69 -19.28 -23.44 -18.83
CA VAL A 69 -17.95 -24.06 -18.86
C VAL A 69 -16.86 -23.06 -18.42
N VAL A 70 -17.01 -21.78 -18.78
CA VAL A 70 -16.11 -20.72 -18.30
C VAL A 70 -16.25 -20.52 -16.80
N ASP A 71 -17.47 -20.45 -16.28
CA ASP A 71 -17.72 -20.32 -14.84
C ASP A 71 -17.12 -21.49 -14.04
N ASP A 72 -17.34 -22.73 -14.51
CA ASP A 72 -16.77 -23.94 -13.91
C ASP A 72 -15.22 -23.91 -13.97
N TRP A 73 -14.64 -23.46 -15.09
CA TRP A 73 -13.19 -23.34 -15.23
C TRP A 73 -12.60 -22.26 -14.30
N VAL A 74 -13.28 -21.12 -14.17
CA VAL A 74 -12.90 -20.05 -13.24
C VAL A 74 -12.96 -20.56 -11.81
N ALA A 75 -13.99 -21.30 -11.42
CA ALA A 75 -14.09 -21.88 -10.08
C ALA A 75 -12.90 -22.82 -9.77
N ASP A 76 -12.47 -23.61 -10.75
CA ASP A 76 -11.36 -24.56 -10.60
C ASP A 76 -9.96 -23.92 -10.65
N HIS A 77 -9.80 -22.78 -11.34
CA HIS A 77 -8.49 -22.19 -11.66
C HIS A 77 -8.31 -20.75 -11.16
N VAL A 78 -9.27 -20.20 -10.42
CA VAL A 78 -9.11 -18.87 -9.81
C VAL A 78 -8.06 -18.95 -8.70
N GLU A 79 -6.86 -18.46 -9.02
CA GLU A 79 -5.79 -18.32 -8.05
C GLU A 79 -5.97 -17.03 -7.25
N ALA A 80 -5.66 -17.08 -5.96
CA ALA A 80 -5.66 -15.90 -5.13
C ALA A 80 -4.54 -14.94 -5.58
N THR A 81 -4.87 -13.91 -6.35
CA THR A 81 -3.95 -12.80 -6.57
C THR A 81 -3.68 -12.15 -5.21
N ARG A 82 -2.41 -11.95 -4.84
CA ARG A 82 -1.96 -11.36 -3.57
C ARG A 82 -2.41 -9.90 -3.41
N HIS A 83 -3.71 -9.67 -3.28
CA HIS A 83 -4.32 -8.42 -2.87
C HIS A 83 -4.82 -8.60 -1.44
N SER A 84 -3.89 -8.60 -0.48
CA SER A 84 -4.25 -8.59 0.94
C SER A 84 -4.81 -7.22 1.28
N VAL A 85 -6.14 -7.08 1.28
CA VAL A 85 -6.80 -5.91 1.88
C VAL A 85 -6.58 -5.99 3.38
N ALA A 86 -5.65 -5.17 3.89
CA ALA A 86 -5.38 -5.08 5.32
C ALA A 86 -6.69 -4.73 6.06
N LYS A 87 -7.15 -5.66 6.92
CA LYS A 87 -8.31 -5.42 7.80
C LYS A 87 -7.98 -4.30 8.79
N LEU A 88 -9.02 -3.62 9.27
CA LEU A 88 -8.88 -2.50 10.22
C LEU A 88 -8.16 -2.92 11.51
N ASP A 89 -8.37 -4.17 11.91
CA ASP A 89 -7.91 -4.72 13.20
C ASP A 89 -6.53 -5.36 13.11
N ASP A 90 -5.83 -5.21 11.98
CA ASP A 90 -4.47 -5.68 11.86
C ASP A 90 -3.59 -4.90 12.84
N ALA A 91 -3.23 -5.55 13.95
CA ALA A 91 -2.41 -4.95 15.00
C ALA A 91 -1.10 -4.36 14.43
N THR A 92 -0.58 -4.94 13.34
CA THR A 92 0.61 -4.44 12.66
C THR A 92 0.37 -3.06 12.04
N LEU A 93 -0.79 -2.85 11.40
CA LEU A 93 -1.18 -1.58 10.80
C LEU A 93 -1.37 -0.48 11.86
N ILE A 94 -2.08 -0.80 12.95
CA ILE A 94 -2.34 0.16 14.03
C ILE A 94 -1.02 0.61 14.66
N ASN A 95 -0.14 -0.34 15.00
CA ASN A 95 1.17 -0.05 15.57
C ASN A 95 2.05 0.76 14.63
N ALA A 96 2.06 0.44 13.33
CA ALA A 96 2.83 1.19 12.33
C ALA A 96 2.32 2.64 12.19
N LEU A 97 1.01 2.84 12.09
CA LEU A 97 0.42 4.17 11.99
C LEU A 97 0.68 5.02 13.25
N GLN A 98 0.56 4.43 14.44
CA GLN A 98 0.90 5.11 15.70
C GLN A 98 2.38 5.48 15.77
N LYS A 99 3.28 4.56 15.37
CA LYS A 99 4.72 4.80 15.31
C LYS A 99 5.06 5.97 14.38
N TYR A 100 4.54 5.96 13.15
CA TYR A 100 4.77 7.03 12.19
C TYR A 100 4.18 8.37 12.66
N HIS A 101 3.02 8.34 13.33
CA HIS A 101 2.42 9.53 13.91
C HIS A 101 3.30 10.15 15.00
N ARG A 102 3.86 9.34 15.91
CA ARG A 102 4.83 9.79 16.94
C ARG A 102 6.09 10.41 16.33
N GLN A 103 6.53 9.92 15.18
CA GLN A 103 7.66 10.49 14.43
C GLN A 103 7.32 11.77 13.65
N LYS A 104 6.09 12.31 13.81
CA LYS A 104 5.56 13.45 13.04
C LYS A 104 5.52 13.22 11.51
N LEU A 105 5.49 11.96 11.06
CA LEU A 105 5.25 11.66 9.66
C LEU A 105 3.76 11.85 9.37
N THR A 106 3.42 12.87 8.59
CA THR A 106 2.04 13.26 8.31
C THR A 106 1.63 13.10 6.84
N ASP A 107 2.59 12.90 5.93
CA ASP A 107 2.34 12.71 4.51
C ASP A 107 1.81 11.29 4.23
N ASN A 108 0.57 11.22 3.74
CA ASN A 108 -0.13 9.97 3.47
C ASN A 108 0.54 9.16 2.34
N LYS A 109 1.15 9.82 1.34
CA LYS A 109 1.82 9.11 0.24
C LYS A 109 3.06 8.40 0.75
N ARG A 110 3.85 9.11 1.55
CA ARG A 110 5.05 8.55 2.19
C ARG A 110 4.70 7.44 3.18
N ILE A 111 3.64 7.59 3.96
CA ILE A 111 3.15 6.52 4.85
C ILE A 111 2.74 5.28 4.05
N ALA A 112 2.00 5.43 2.94
CA ALA A 112 1.61 4.30 2.10
C ALA A 112 2.82 3.55 1.54
N GLN A 113 3.86 4.29 1.10
CA GLN A 113 5.12 3.69 0.65
C GLN A 113 5.81 2.92 1.79
N LEU A 114 5.93 3.50 2.98
CA LEU A 114 6.55 2.83 4.13
C LEU A 114 5.78 1.59 4.60
N LEU A 115 4.44 1.64 4.60
CA LEU A 115 3.61 0.47 4.92
C LEU A 115 3.85 -0.67 3.95
N HIS A 116 4.07 -0.36 2.67
CA HIS A 116 4.41 -1.37 1.67
C HIS A 116 5.84 -1.90 1.88
N THR A 117 6.83 -1.03 2.07
CA THR A 117 8.24 -1.42 2.21
C THR A 117 8.55 -2.15 3.52
N GLU A 118 8.06 -1.66 4.66
CA GLU A 118 8.39 -2.21 5.99
C GLU A 118 7.47 -3.38 6.39
N HIS A 119 6.20 -3.35 5.97
CA HIS A 119 5.17 -4.26 6.46
C HIS A 119 4.48 -5.08 5.35
N GLY A 120 4.81 -4.84 4.07
CA GLY A 120 4.16 -5.53 2.95
C GLY A 120 2.69 -5.14 2.74
N LEU A 121 2.21 -4.10 3.41
CA LEU A 121 0.81 -3.68 3.38
C LEU A 121 0.57 -2.72 2.21
N GLN A 122 -0.08 -3.21 1.16
CA GLN A 122 -0.44 -2.39 0.01
C GLN A 122 -1.77 -1.65 0.26
N MET A 123 -1.74 -0.32 0.35
CA MET A 123 -2.94 0.51 0.43
C MET A 123 -2.74 1.89 -0.21
N SER A 124 -3.84 2.50 -0.64
CA SER A 124 -3.85 3.86 -1.19
C SER A 124 -3.65 4.92 -0.10
N ASP A 125 -3.17 6.10 -0.50
CA ASP A 125 -3.06 7.29 0.36
C ASP A 125 -4.41 7.73 0.94
N THR A 126 -5.49 7.59 0.18
CA THR A 126 -6.87 7.83 0.62
C THR A 126 -7.30 6.87 1.72
N THR A 127 -6.89 5.60 1.62
CA THR A 127 -7.16 4.58 2.62
C THR A 127 -6.37 4.86 3.90
N VAL A 128 -5.08 5.19 3.79
CA VAL A 128 -4.26 5.64 4.93
C VAL A 128 -4.90 6.81 5.65
N LYS A 129 -5.34 7.84 4.91
CA LYS A 129 -6.00 9.02 5.47
C LYS A 129 -7.26 8.63 6.26
N ARG A 130 -8.09 7.75 5.71
CA ARG A 130 -9.31 7.26 6.36
C ARG A 130 -8.97 6.50 7.65
N ARG A 131 -8.03 5.55 7.60
CA ARG A 131 -7.59 4.76 8.77
C ARG A 131 -7.02 5.64 9.88
N ARG A 132 -6.20 6.64 9.53
CA ARG A 132 -5.67 7.61 10.50
C ARG A 132 -6.77 8.40 11.19
N ARG A 133 -7.83 8.79 10.46
CA ARG A 133 -8.99 9.47 11.03
C ARG A 133 -9.77 8.56 11.97
N GLU A 134 -9.98 7.29 11.59
CA GLU A 134 -10.65 6.27 12.44
C GLU A 134 -9.89 6.04 13.75
N LEU A 135 -8.55 6.10 13.72
CA LEU A 135 -7.68 5.98 14.90
C LEU A 135 -7.50 7.29 15.69
N GLY A 136 -8.13 8.40 15.29
CA GLY A 136 -7.94 9.69 15.94
C GLY A 136 -6.53 10.29 15.80
N LEU A 137 -5.74 9.87 14.82
CA LEU A 137 -4.37 10.35 14.57
C LEU A 137 -4.39 11.69 13.81
N VAL A 138 -4.85 12.73 14.50
CA VAL A 138 -5.05 14.08 13.96
C VAL A 138 -3.81 14.97 14.09
N GLY A 139 -3.64 15.87 13.12
CA GLY A 139 -2.51 16.79 13.09
C GLY A 139 -2.74 18.07 13.92
N SER A 140 -1.68 18.85 14.09
CA SER A 140 -1.65 20.05 14.95
C SER A 140 -2.80 21.05 14.73
N LYS A 141 -3.27 21.23 13.49
CA LYS A 141 -4.35 22.20 13.18
C LYS A 141 -5.70 21.78 13.77
N VAL A 142 -5.99 20.49 13.77
CA VAL A 142 -7.25 19.96 14.31
C VAL A 142 -7.15 19.91 15.83
N ASN A 143 -6.02 19.42 16.35
CA ASN A 143 -5.72 19.42 17.78
C ASN A 143 -5.75 20.82 18.40
N ALA A 144 -5.31 21.87 17.69
CA ALA A 144 -5.40 23.24 18.20
C ALA A 144 -6.85 23.73 18.42
N ARG A 145 -7.84 23.09 17.79
CA ARG A 145 -9.27 23.38 17.99
C ARG A 145 -9.91 22.48 19.04
N GLU A 146 -9.45 21.24 19.13
CA GLU A 146 -10.08 20.20 19.95
C GLU A 146 -9.44 20.05 21.33
N ILE A 147 -8.14 20.30 21.46
CA ILE A 147 -7.41 20.10 22.71
C ILE A 147 -7.53 21.36 23.59
N PRO A 148 -7.99 21.23 24.84
CA PRO A 148 -7.98 22.33 25.80
C PRO A 148 -6.57 22.85 26.05
N LEU A 149 -6.43 24.18 26.17
CA LEU A 149 -5.14 24.83 26.41
C LEU A 149 -4.41 24.26 27.63
N GLN A 150 -5.15 23.97 28.71
CA GLN A 150 -4.61 23.36 29.93
C GLN A 150 -3.93 22.01 29.68
N GLN A 151 -4.51 21.17 28.82
CA GLN A 151 -3.93 19.87 28.49
C GLN A 151 -2.64 20.05 27.66
N ALA A 152 -2.62 21.03 26.74
CA ALA A 152 -1.41 21.35 25.99
C ALA A 152 -0.30 21.88 26.90
N GLU A 153 -0.65 22.74 27.87
CA GLU A 153 0.26 23.26 28.90
C GLU A 153 0.87 22.14 29.73
N GLN A 154 0.06 21.22 30.25
CA GLN A 154 0.53 20.07 31.01
C GLN A 154 1.53 19.22 30.23
N LEU A 155 1.25 18.92 28.95
CA LEU A 155 2.15 18.12 28.11
C LEU A 155 3.48 18.84 27.84
N VAL A 156 3.45 20.16 27.64
CA VAL A 156 4.67 20.95 27.42
C VAL A 156 5.48 21.06 28.71
N LEU A 157 4.84 21.35 29.85
CA LEU A 157 5.50 21.44 31.15
C LEU A 157 6.16 20.11 31.55
N GLN A 158 5.45 18.99 31.40
CA GLN A 158 6.02 17.67 31.64
C GLN A 158 7.28 17.42 30.80
N GLN A 159 7.30 17.91 29.55
CA GLN A 159 8.46 17.79 28.68
C GLN A 159 9.60 18.74 29.05
N LEU A 160 9.29 19.91 29.60
CA LEU A 160 10.27 20.87 30.12
C LEU A 160 10.92 20.37 31.41
N ASP A 161 10.18 19.68 32.28
CA ASP A 161 10.73 19.07 33.50
C ASP A 161 11.74 17.97 33.19
N GLN A 162 11.57 17.26 32.07
CA GLN A 162 12.54 16.30 31.56
C GLN A 162 13.80 16.95 30.94
N ASP A 163 13.84 18.28 30.80
CA ASP A 163 14.98 19.05 30.35
C ASP A 163 15.46 20.04 31.43
N PRO A 164 16.12 19.54 32.49
CA PRO A 164 16.59 20.39 33.58
C PRO A 164 17.60 21.45 33.12
N ALA A 165 18.31 21.21 32.01
CA ALA A 165 19.28 22.14 31.45
C ALA A 165 18.62 23.24 30.58
N LYS A 166 17.35 23.09 30.21
CA LYS A 166 16.53 24.04 29.44
C LYS A 166 17.10 24.40 28.06
N HIS A 167 17.89 23.50 27.46
CA HIS A 167 18.53 23.72 26.16
C HIS A 167 17.64 23.37 24.96
N HIS A 168 16.55 22.62 25.13
CA HIS A 168 15.70 22.27 23.99
C HIS A 168 14.89 23.48 23.51
N GLY A 169 15.04 23.83 22.24
CA GLY A 169 14.23 24.83 21.57
C GLY A 169 12.80 24.35 21.30
N VAL A 170 11.94 25.30 20.88
CA VAL A 170 10.50 25.07 20.62
C VAL A 170 10.24 23.88 19.70
N CYS A 171 10.98 23.76 18.59
CA CYS A 171 10.82 22.65 17.63
C CYS A 171 11.16 21.30 18.26
N THR A 172 12.19 21.24 19.11
CA THR A 172 12.63 20.01 19.78
C THR A 172 11.64 19.59 20.85
N ILE A 173 11.17 20.53 21.68
CA ILE A 173 10.11 20.26 22.66
C ILE A 173 8.83 19.77 21.95
N GLN A 174 8.41 20.45 20.88
CA GLN A 174 7.25 20.02 20.10
C GLN A 174 7.42 18.60 19.52
N ALA A 175 8.62 18.27 19.02
CA ALA A 175 8.91 16.94 18.50
C ALA A 175 8.89 15.86 19.60
N LYS A 176 9.47 16.16 20.76
CA LYS A 176 9.46 15.25 21.91
C LYS A 176 8.07 15.02 22.49
N VAL A 177 7.25 16.07 22.58
CA VAL A 177 5.84 15.93 22.98
C VAL A 177 5.12 15.00 22.01
N ALA A 178 5.24 15.24 20.69
CA ALA A 178 4.62 14.36 19.70
C ALA A 178 5.12 12.91 19.78
N PHE A 179 6.41 12.71 20.08
CA PHE A 179 6.99 11.37 20.20
C PHE A 179 6.50 10.62 21.45
N ASN A 180 6.49 11.30 22.60
CA ASN A 180 6.16 10.71 23.89
C ASN A 180 4.65 10.54 24.10
N SER A 181 3.86 11.57 23.82
CA SER A 181 2.40 11.54 24.03
C SER A 181 1.62 11.11 22.79
N GLY A 182 2.23 11.16 21.61
CA GLY A 182 1.51 10.98 20.34
C GLY A 182 0.67 12.20 19.95
N VAL A 183 0.67 13.28 20.75
CA VAL A 183 -0.18 14.44 20.50
C VAL A 183 0.59 15.51 19.71
N HIS A 184 0.02 15.91 18.58
CA HIS A 184 0.59 16.99 17.77
C HIS A 184 0.07 18.34 18.26
N ILE A 185 0.93 19.14 18.90
CA ILE A 185 0.62 20.51 19.33
C ILE A 185 1.12 21.50 18.28
N ALA A 186 0.47 22.65 18.11
CA ALA A 186 0.93 23.71 17.22
C ALA A 186 2.20 24.38 17.76
N ARG A 187 3.13 24.76 16.86
CA ARG A 187 4.40 25.40 17.23
C ARG A 187 4.18 26.67 18.04
N GLN A 188 3.20 27.49 17.64
CA GLN A 188 2.89 28.75 18.32
C GLN A 188 2.48 28.52 19.76
N THR A 189 1.54 27.59 20.01
CA THR A 189 1.10 27.22 21.35
C THR A 189 2.26 26.76 22.25
N VAL A 190 3.17 25.93 21.72
CA VAL A 190 4.38 25.52 22.46
C VAL A 190 5.28 26.72 22.75
N SER A 191 5.45 27.62 21.78
CA SER A 191 6.23 28.84 21.94
C SER A 191 5.67 29.73 23.06
N ASP A 192 4.36 29.98 23.05
CA ASP A 192 3.69 30.85 24.01
C ASP A 192 3.84 30.29 25.44
N ILE A 193 3.59 28.99 25.61
CA ILE A 193 3.78 28.29 26.90
C ILE A 193 5.25 28.37 27.35
N MET A 194 6.20 28.13 26.46
CA MET A 194 7.62 28.18 26.82
C MET A 194 8.06 29.59 27.26
N HIS A 195 7.54 30.65 26.64
CA HIS A 195 7.87 32.04 27.06
C HIS A 195 7.29 32.38 28.43
N ILE A 196 6.12 31.84 28.79
CA ILE A 196 5.49 32.09 30.09
C ILE A 196 6.25 31.35 31.20
N HIS A 197 6.57 30.07 31.02
CA HIS A 197 7.08 29.22 32.11
C HIS A 197 8.61 29.05 32.12
N ALA A 198 9.29 29.26 30.99
CA ALA A 198 10.74 29.09 30.89
C ALA A 198 11.42 30.17 30.02
N PRO A 199 11.20 31.48 30.31
CA PRO A 199 11.80 32.57 29.53
C PRO A 199 13.33 32.49 29.53
N GLY A 200 13.95 32.21 30.69
CA GLY A 200 15.41 32.10 30.80
C GLY A 200 16.04 30.93 30.03
N GLY A 201 15.24 30.00 29.50
CA GLY A 201 15.74 28.99 28.57
C GLY A 201 16.02 29.57 27.18
N PHE A 202 15.34 30.64 26.77
CA PHE A 202 15.59 31.34 25.51
C PHE A 202 16.89 32.13 25.55
N ASP A 203 17.14 32.83 26.66
CA ASP A 203 18.36 33.62 26.86
C ASP A 203 19.62 32.73 26.82
N LYS A 204 19.55 31.54 27.44
CA LYS A 204 20.64 30.54 27.42
C LYS A 204 20.88 29.92 26.05
N ARG A 205 19.93 30.04 25.14
CA ARG A 205 19.99 29.46 23.79
C ARG A 205 20.47 30.45 22.75
N GLU A 206 20.73 31.72 23.07
CA GLU A 206 21.39 32.65 22.14
C GLU A 206 22.82 32.18 21.85
N PRO A 207 23.13 31.76 20.60
CA PRO A 207 24.48 31.41 20.23
C PRO A 207 24.86 32.23 18.99
N THR A 208 25.33 33.47 19.17
CA THR A 208 26.34 34.03 18.25
C THR A 208 26.00 34.00 16.74
N SER A 209 24.73 34.01 16.30
CA SER A 209 24.36 33.75 14.90
C SER A 209 23.68 34.92 14.17
N ASP A 210 23.75 36.13 14.72
CA ASP A 210 23.34 37.37 14.02
C ASP A 210 24.53 38.14 13.41
N PHE A 211 25.65 37.46 13.10
CA PHE A 211 26.63 37.99 12.14
C PHE A 211 26.20 37.65 10.70
N ARG A 212 25.11 38.26 10.25
CA ARG A 212 24.96 38.54 8.81
C ARG A 212 25.69 39.85 8.53
N SER A 213 26.99 39.74 8.28
CA SER A 213 27.77 40.82 7.66
C SER A 213 27.09 41.25 6.37
N ILE A 214 26.61 42.48 6.38
CA ILE A 214 26.34 43.26 5.20
C ILE A 214 27.72 43.84 4.82
N HIS A 215 28.40 43.24 3.85
CA HIS A 215 29.42 43.89 3.01
C HIS A 215 29.65 43.06 1.75
#